data_AF-A0A8C8CSI9-F1
#
_entry.id   AF-A0A8C8CSI9-F1
#
_cell.length_a   1.000
_cell.length_b   1.000
_cell.length_c   1.000
_cell.angle_alpha   90.00
_cell.angle_beta   90.00
_cell.angle_gamma   90.00
#
_symmetry.space_group_name_H-M   'P 1'
#
loop_
_entity.id
_entity.type
_entity.pdbx_description
1 polymer ?
#
loop_
_entity_poly.entity_id
_entity_poly.type
_entity_poly.pdbx_seq_one_letter_code
_entity_poly.pdbx_strand_id
1 'polypeptide(L)' 'MKIWTSEHIFNHPWETVTKAAMQKYPNPMNPSVFGVDVLDRSVDSRGRLHSNRLLSAEWGLPSIVKSFIA' A
#
# COMPACT_ATOMS: atom_id res chain seq x y z
N MET A 1 -14.23 -1.48 17.31
CA MET A 1 -15.42 -1.72 16.47
C MET A 1 -14.99 -1.96 15.02
N LYS A 2 -15.57 -2.94 14.33
CA LYS A 2 -15.35 -3.15 12.90
C LYS A 2 -16.45 -2.42 12.12
N ILE A 3 -16.09 -1.37 11.38
CA ILE A 3 -17.06 -0.48 10.71
C ILE A 3 -17.43 -1.03 9.30
N TRP A 4 -16.56 -1.85 8.70
CA TRP A 4 -16.78 -2.43 7.36
C TRP A 4 -16.09 -3.79 7.20
N THR A 5 -16.64 -4.66 6.35
CA THR A 5 -16.05 -5.94 5.91
C THR A 5 -16.35 -6.15 4.43
N SER A 6 -15.35 -6.61 3.66
CA SER A 6 -15.53 -6.99 2.26
C SER A 6 -14.62 -8.18 1.94
N GLU A 7 -15.10 -9.06 1.06
CA GLU A 7 -14.36 -10.21 0.54
C GLU A 7 -14.29 -10.10 -0.98
N HIS A 8 -13.14 -10.46 -1.56
CA HIS A 8 -12.92 -10.46 -3.00
C HIS A 8 -12.06 -11.66 -3.40
N ILE A 9 -12.43 -12.31 -4.51
CA ILE A 9 -11.71 -13.46 -5.07
C ILE A 9 -10.91 -13.00 -6.28
N PHE A 10 -9.58 -13.10 -6.20
CA PHE A 10 -8.71 -12.95 -7.35
C PHE A 10 -8.56 -14.28 -8.08
N ASN A 11 -8.81 -14.32 -9.38
CA ASN A 11 -8.64 -15.53 -10.20
C ASN A 11 -7.17 -15.76 -10.60
N HIS A 12 -6.26 -15.76 -9.63
CA HIS A 12 -4.83 -15.95 -9.81
C HIS A 12 -4.24 -16.75 -8.62
N PRO A 13 -3.15 -17.53 -8.83
CA PRO A 13 -2.48 -18.25 -7.75
C PRO A 13 -2.01 -17.33 -6.63
N TRP A 14 -1.92 -17.87 -5.41
CA TRP A 14 -1.55 -17.11 -4.21
C TRP A 14 -0.18 -16.42 -4.35
N GLU A 15 0.78 -17.08 -5.00
CA GLU A 15 2.13 -16.58 -5.24
C GLU A 15 2.08 -15.32 -6.12
N THR A 16 1.20 -15.31 -7.12
CA THR A 16 1.02 -14.18 -8.04
C THR A 16 0.38 -13.00 -7.31
N VAL A 17 -0.70 -13.26 -6.56
CA VAL A 17 -1.42 -12.23 -5.80
C VAL A 17 -0.52 -11.61 -4.72
N THR A 18 0.23 -12.44 -4.01
CA THR A 18 1.14 -11.98 -2.94
C THR A 18 2.28 -11.14 -3.52
N LYS A 19 2.89 -11.58 -4.62
CA LYS A 19 3.92 -10.80 -5.31
C LYS A 19 3.37 -9.47 -5.84
N ALA A 20 2.18 -9.49 -6.43
CA ALA A 20 1.50 -8.28 -6.91
C ALA A 20 1.18 -7.32 -5.75
N ALA A 21 0.79 -7.82 -4.57
CA ALA A 21 0.55 -6.99 -3.39
C ALA A 21 1.83 -6.30 -2.89
N MET A 22 2.96 -7.01 -2.90
CA MET A 22 4.26 -6.44 -2.52
C MET A 22 4.70 -5.34 -3.52
N GLN A 23 4.46 -5.56 -4.82
CA GLN A 23 4.81 -4.67 -5.93
C GLN A 23 3.62 -3.84 -6.44
N LYS A 24 2.61 -3.60 -5.59
CA LYS A 24 1.34 -2.96 -6.00
C LYS A 24 1.53 -1.55 -6.56
N TYR A 25 2.57 -0.86 -6.15
CA TYR A 25 2.87 0.51 -6.58
C TYR A 25 4.24 0.56 -7.27
N PRO A 26 4.39 1.45 -8.28
CA PRO A 26 3.36 2.35 -8.82
C PRO A 26 2.31 1.60 -9.67
N ASN A 27 1.07 2.11 -9.74
CA ASN A 27 0.07 1.62 -10.69
C ASN A 27 -0.87 2.74 -11.18
N PRO A 28 -1.42 2.65 -12.41
CA PRO A 28 -2.28 3.70 -12.97
C PRO A 28 -3.61 3.94 -12.22
N MET A 29 -4.11 2.94 -11.49
CA MET A 29 -5.40 3.03 -10.78
C MET A 29 -5.31 3.85 -9.49
N ASN A 30 -4.10 4.05 -8.96
CA ASN A 30 -3.88 4.86 -7.77
C ASN A 30 -2.60 5.69 -7.94
N PRO A 31 -2.66 6.77 -8.74
CA PRO A 31 -1.51 7.61 -9.06
C PRO A 31 -1.06 8.48 -7.88
N SER A 32 -1.90 8.65 -6.85
CA SER A 32 -1.58 9.45 -5.66
C SER A 32 -0.43 8.88 -4.85
N VAL A 33 -0.17 7.58 -4.89
CA VAL A 33 0.95 6.95 -4.18
C VAL A 33 2.21 7.12 -5.02
N PHE A 34 3.07 8.07 -4.65
CA PHE A 34 4.28 8.41 -5.40
C PHE A 34 5.55 7.79 -4.83
N GLY A 35 5.55 7.37 -3.56
CA GLY A 35 6.73 6.79 -2.91
C GLY A 35 6.38 5.58 -2.07
N VAL A 36 7.23 4.55 -2.12
CA VAL A 36 7.11 3.39 -1.22
C VAL A 36 8.48 2.90 -0.79
N ASP A 37 8.75 2.99 0.51
CA ASP A 37 10.00 2.55 1.12
C ASP A 37 9.77 1.33 2.00
N VAL A 38 10.70 0.39 1.99
CA VAL A 38 10.73 -0.73 2.94
C VAL A 38 11.69 -0.36 4.07
N LEU A 39 11.14 -0.04 5.24
CA LEU A 39 11.92 0.39 6.40
C LEU A 39 12.60 -0.78 7.11
N ASP A 40 11.88 -1.91 7.21
CA ASP A 40 12.40 -3.15 7.81
C ASP A 40 11.76 -4.37 7.13
N ARG A 41 12.53 -5.46 7.04
CA ARG A 41 12.06 -6.74 6.55
C ARG A 41 12.83 -7.88 7.20
N SER A 42 12.09 -8.77 7.84
CA SER A 42 12.66 -9.92 8.54
C SER A 42 11.74 -11.14 8.44
N VAL A 43 12.32 -12.32 8.67
CA VAL A 43 11.58 -13.57 8.80
C VAL A 43 11.62 -13.97 10.27
N ASP A 44 10.47 -14.22 10.87
CA ASP A 44 10.40 -14.65 12.26
C ASP A 44 10.83 -16.12 12.43
N SER A 45 10.96 -16.56 13.68
CA SER A 45 11.32 -17.95 14.01
C SER A 45 10.30 -18.99 13.54
N ARG A 46 9.11 -18.56 13.09
CA ARG A 46 8.05 -19.41 12.53
C ARG A 46 8.02 -19.36 11.00
N GLY A 47 8.99 -18.70 10.36
CA GLY A 47 9.10 -18.63 8.91
C GLY A 47 8.16 -17.59 8.26
N ARG A 48 7.58 -16.66 9.01
CA ARG A 48 6.67 -15.63 8.46
C ARG A 48 7.46 -14.38 8.09
N LEU A 49 7.18 -13.85 6.90
CA LEU A 49 7.77 -12.60 6.42
C LEU A 49 7.04 -11.39 7.02
N HIS A 50 7.77 -10.57 7.76
CA HIS A 50 7.33 -9.28 8.25
C HIS A 50 7.92 -8.18 7.37
N SER A 51 7.14 -7.15 7.03
CA SER A 51 7.61 -6.03 6.22
C SER A 51 6.95 -4.73 6.65
N ASN A 52 7.76 -3.83 7.19
CA ASN A 52 7.34 -2.48 7.55
C ASN A 52 7.61 -1.54 6.39
N ARG A 53 6.56 -0.88 5.89
CA ARG A 53 6.62 -0.02 4.70
C ARG A 53 6.09 1.37 5.00
N LEU A 54 6.79 2.38 4.52
CA LEU A 54 6.32 3.75 4.47
C LEU A 54 5.77 4.03 3.08
N LEU A 55 4.53 4.49 3.00
CA LEU A 55 3.90 4.88 1.75
C LEU A 55 3.70 6.40 1.76
N SER A 56 4.31 7.06 0.78
CA SER A 56 4.17 8.49 0.53
C SER A 56 3.12 8.71 -0.53
N ALA A 57 2.07 9.46 -0.19
CA ALA A 57 0.97 9.75 -1.07
C ALA A 57 0.63 11.24 -1.08
N GLU A 58 0.35 11.79 -2.26
CA GLU A 58 -0.17 13.14 -2.42
C GLU A 58 -1.68 13.06 -2.57
N TRP A 59 -2.38 13.72 -1.67
CA TRP A 59 -3.82 13.89 -1.75
C TRP A 59 -4.11 15.14 -2.56
N GLY A 60 -5.10 15.06 -3.45
CA GLY A 60 -5.56 16.20 -4.25
C GLY A 60 -6.25 17.26 -3.38
N LEU A 61 -5.48 17.99 -2.59
CA LEU A 61 -5.97 19.12 -1.82
C LEU A 61 -6.37 20.24 -2.78
N PRO A 62 -7.55 20.86 -2.61
CA PRO A 62 -7.92 22.05 -3.36
C PRO A 62 -6.83 23.11 -3.24
N SER A 63 -6.54 23.81 -4.33
CA SER A 63 -5.48 24.83 -4.40
C SER A 63 -5.59 25.89 -3.30
N ILE A 64 -6.83 26.29 -2.95
CA ILE A 64 -7.12 27.20 -1.84
C ILE A 64 -6.64 26.66 -0.49
N VAL A 65 -6.69 25.35 -0.25
CA VAL A 65 -6.21 24.76 1.00
C VAL A 65 -4.68 24.65 0.98
N LYS A 66 -4.07 24.37 -0.18
CA LYS A 66 -2.61 24.32 -0.32
C LYS A 66 -1.94 25.65 0.08
N SER A 67 -2.56 26.79 -0.21
CA SER A 67 -2.02 28.12 0.16
C SER A 67 -2.01 28.43 1.67
N PHE A 68 -2.71 27.66 2.50
CA PHE A 68 -2.72 27.86 3.96
C PHE A 68 -1.79 26.90 4.73
N ILE A 69 -1.30 25.84 4.07
CA ILE A 69 -0.47 24.78 4.70
C ILE A 69 0.99 24.86 4.24
N ALA A 70 1.26 25.53 3.11
CA ALA A 70 2.59 25.75 2.54
C ALA A 70 3.30 26.98 3.11
#